data_AF-A0A814FKW8-F1
#
_entry.id   AF-A0A814FKW8-F1
#
_cell.length_a   1.000
_cell.length_b   1.000
_cell.length_c   1.000
_cell.angle_alpha   90.00
_cell.angle_beta   90.00
_cell.angle_gamma   90.00
#
_symmetry.space_group_name_H-M   'P 1'
#
loop_
_entity.id
_entity.type
_entity.pdbx_description
1 polymer ?
#
loop_
_entity_poly.entity_id
_entity_poly.type
_entity_poly.pdbx_seq_one_letter_code
_entity_poly.pdbx_strand_id
1 'polypeptide(L)'
;MIGLIESLLLVLVTLFVIYFIRSKPDEDSSIPYAKYGSYPIIGHLIAFTRNRTKVLLECHRRYGACFRIRLANQRFIMIPSHADWMAIVKNSSFKFTGTELGIEIFGFSSVFLDHPELDPDTHRLYVQHLKNRDGLHPMVVEFVRRMYEAMRNEKVSLEKNHSASKWISTGLLEFSHRMLFRPSTVALFGDIDTAALEQHFRLFDNKFHYFFIPFPKWVYSYFLRKELNARSSLGKSWQNNCDPNNASNFYRDRLAVYESHSDWLPKEEIGKLVTAFFWASLGNTIPAVFWSLFYILRDPKALQHIQQEMDVHLPFISLDEADSSTAYWTPEQIDSCMYLESAINETIRLVGAPFMLRKCCRDAQTSLEDGRQINIKAGENLAWYAGVSHFDENLFPRANEFIFDRFLNKKAESVPGYMPFGGGKSICPGRFFARYEIKTCVAMLLRYMEYQFKDMKAVPKQKLTRVGFGIAPPDHDVPIVYRYRVCSH
;
A
#
# COMPACT_ATOMS: atom_id res chain seq x y z
N MET A 1 35.17 37.98 -16.18
CA MET A 1 34.68 36.60 -15.94
C MET A 1 34.91 36.15 -14.49
N ILE A 2 36.12 36.33 -13.94
CA ILE A 2 36.49 35.94 -12.56
C ILE A 2 35.61 36.61 -11.48
N GLY A 3 35.42 37.95 -11.54
CA GLY A 3 34.58 38.66 -10.55
C GLY A 3 33.10 38.30 -10.55
N LEU A 4 32.58 37.77 -11.67
CA LEU A 4 31.19 37.30 -11.77
C LEU A 4 31.01 35.94 -11.08
N ILE A 5 32.02 35.08 -11.17
CA ILE A 5 32.07 33.77 -10.50
C ILE A 5 32.22 33.98 -8.99
N GLU A 6 33.09 34.90 -8.56
CA GLU A 6 33.27 35.23 -7.13
C GLU A 6 32.01 35.83 -6.51
N SER A 7 31.33 36.74 -7.23
CA SER A 7 30.06 37.30 -6.79
C SER A 7 28.97 36.24 -6.68
N LEU A 8 28.87 35.32 -7.65
CA LEU A 8 27.92 34.20 -7.60
C LEU A 8 28.23 33.26 -6.43
N LEU A 9 29.50 32.95 -6.20
CA LEU A 9 29.94 32.12 -5.09
C LEU A 9 29.60 32.76 -3.74
N LEU A 10 29.83 34.07 -3.59
CA LEU A 10 29.52 34.82 -2.38
C LEU A 10 28.01 34.87 -2.12
N VAL A 11 27.19 35.04 -3.17
CA VAL A 11 25.72 34.99 -3.07
C VAL A 11 25.27 33.59 -2.65
N LEU A 12 25.81 32.54 -3.26
CA LEU A 12 25.48 31.16 -2.90
C LEU A 12 25.90 30.85 -1.46
N VAL A 13 27.08 31.28 -1.01
CA VAL A 13 27.54 31.13 0.38
C VAL A 13 26.68 31.93 1.36
N THR A 14 26.29 33.16 1.00
CA THR A 14 25.43 33.99 1.86
C THR A 14 24.03 33.41 1.98
N LEU A 15 23.41 33.00 0.86
CA LEU A 15 22.14 32.28 0.86
C LEU A 15 22.24 30.96 1.64
N PHE A 16 23.38 30.27 1.52
CA PHE A 16 23.67 29.06 2.28
C PHE A 16 23.76 29.33 3.78
N VAL A 17 24.45 30.39 4.23
CA VAL A 17 24.55 30.77 5.64
C VAL A 17 23.19 31.22 6.19
N ILE A 18 22.44 32.04 5.44
CA ILE A 18 21.09 32.48 5.83
C ILE A 18 20.15 31.27 5.94
N TYR A 19 20.18 30.37 4.95
CA TYR A 19 19.42 29.13 4.99
C TYR A 19 19.84 28.27 6.19
N PHE A 20 21.14 28.14 6.45
CA PHE A 20 21.67 27.37 7.56
C PHE A 20 21.20 27.91 8.91
N ILE A 21 21.30 29.22 9.12
CA ILE A 21 20.82 29.91 10.33
C ILE A 21 19.32 29.72 10.50
N ARG A 22 18.51 29.93 9.44
CA ARG A 22 17.05 29.70 9.48
C ARG A 22 16.68 28.22 9.66
N SER A 23 17.55 27.31 9.24
CA SER A 23 17.32 25.88 9.33
C SER A 23 17.66 25.29 10.70
N LYS A 24 18.36 26.03 11.58
CA LYS A 24 18.70 25.56 12.93
C LYS A 24 17.43 25.07 13.65
N PRO A 25 17.50 23.92 14.34
CA PRO A 25 16.39 23.44 15.16
C PRO A 25 16.06 24.50 16.22
N ASP A 26 14.79 24.61 16.55
CA ASP A 26 14.35 25.37 17.71
C ASP A 26 14.85 24.63 18.96
N GLU A 27 15.96 25.09 19.54
CA GLU A 27 16.60 24.45 20.71
C GLU A 27 15.72 24.57 21.96
N ASP A 28 14.74 25.48 21.96
CA ASP A 28 13.84 25.76 23.10
C ASP A 28 12.56 24.92 23.10
N SER A 29 12.51 23.86 22.27
CA SER A 29 11.33 23.02 22.15
C SER A 29 11.37 21.80 23.08
N SER A 30 10.22 21.49 23.70
CA SER A 30 10.06 20.33 24.60
C SER A 30 10.23 18.95 23.93
N ILE A 31 10.33 18.89 22.60
CA ILE A 31 10.56 17.66 21.84
C ILE A 31 11.99 17.65 21.28
N PRO A 32 12.82 16.64 21.64
CA PRO A 32 14.23 16.60 21.27
C PRO A 32 14.42 16.46 19.77
N TYR A 33 15.43 17.14 19.21
CA TYR A 33 15.87 16.94 17.83
C TYR A 33 16.84 15.75 17.74
N ALA A 34 16.52 14.77 16.91
CA ALA A 34 17.35 13.58 16.76
C ALA A 34 18.68 13.92 16.05
N LYS A 35 19.81 13.56 16.67
CA LYS A 35 21.15 13.76 16.11
C LYS A 35 21.62 12.53 15.32
N TYR A 36 21.10 11.35 15.62
CA TYR A 36 21.49 10.11 14.93
C TYR A 36 21.08 10.15 13.45
N GLY A 37 22.06 10.02 12.55
CA GLY A 37 21.83 10.04 11.10
C GLY A 37 21.52 11.42 10.51
N SER A 38 21.60 12.50 11.31
CA SER A 38 21.38 13.88 10.84
C SER A 38 22.68 14.53 10.35
N TYR A 39 22.60 15.25 9.24
CA TYR A 39 23.64 16.11 8.69
C TYR A 39 23.23 17.59 8.81
N PRO A 40 24.19 18.54 8.90
CA PRO A 40 23.89 19.95 9.20
C PRO A 40 22.91 20.65 8.25
N ILE A 41 22.92 20.33 6.94
CA ILE A 41 22.12 21.05 5.93
C ILE A 41 20.88 20.27 5.50
N ILE A 42 21.01 18.97 5.31
CA ILE A 42 19.97 18.11 4.73
C ILE A 42 19.21 17.29 5.77
N GLY A 43 19.58 17.44 7.06
CA GLY A 43 19.03 16.65 8.15
C GLY A 43 19.30 15.17 7.94
N HIS A 44 18.26 14.36 8.11
CA HIS A 44 18.29 12.91 8.07
C HIS A 44 18.16 12.33 6.65
N LEU A 45 18.06 13.17 5.60
CA LEU A 45 17.69 12.73 4.25
C LEU A 45 18.54 11.55 3.71
N ILE A 46 19.86 11.62 3.83
CA ILE A 46 20.76 10.54 3.33
C ILE A 46 20.56 9.25 4.14
N ALA A 47 20.56 9.34 5.46
CA ALA A 47 20.41 8.16 6.31
C ALA A 47 19.02 7.52 6.13
N PHE A 48 17.99 8.36 6.02
CA PHE A 48 16.60 7.96 5.81
C PHE A 48 16.36 7.30 4.45
N THR A 49 16.96 7.83 3.38
CA THR A 49 16.84 7.23 2.04
C THR A 49 17.53 5.86 1.97
N ARG A 50 18.67 5.70 2.65
CA ARG A 50 19.40 4.42 2.73
C ARG A 50 18.67 3.36 3.55
N ASN A 51 18.25 3.68 4.77
CA ASN A 51 17.54 2.75 5.65
C ASN A 51 16.73 3.50 6.72
N ARG A 52 15.54 4.01 6.36
CA ARG A 52 14.66 4.75 7.29
C ARG A 52 14.24 3.93 8.50
N THR A 53 13.95 2.63 8.34
CA THR A 53 13.53 1.78 9.46
C THR A 53 14.62 1.75 10.54
N LYS A 54 15.87 1.45 10.16
CA LYS A 54 17.00 1.44 11.10
C LYS A 54 17.22 2.80 11.76
N VAL A 55 17.17 3.89 10.99
CA VAL A 55 17.37 5.25 11.52
C VAL A 55 16.28 5.61 12.53
N LEU A 56 15.02 5.36 12.19
CA LEU A 56 13.89 5.70 13.06
C LEU A 56 13.79 4.81 14.29
N LEU A 57 14.11 3.52 14.18
CA LEU A 57 14.24 2.61 15.33
C LEU A 57 15.34 3.09 16.29
N GLU A 58 16.51 3.45 15.78
CA GLU A 58 17.60 3.93 16.63
C GLU A 58 17.28 5.28 17.27
N CYS A 59 16.59 6.17 16.55
CA CYS A 59 16.08 7.41 17.14
C CYS A 59 15.03 7.12 18.23
N HIS A 60 14.10 6.21 17.99
CA HIS A 60 13.12 5.79 19.00
C HIS A 60 13.81 5.24 20.25
N ARG A 61 14.81 4.36 20.09
CA ARG A 61 15.60 3.80 21.19
C ARG A 61 16.33 4.87 22.01
N ARG A 62 16.79 5.96 21.39
CA ARG A 62 17.56 7.03 22.06
C ARG A 62 16.69 8.14 22.65
N TYR A 63 15.59 8.48 22.00
CA TYR A 63 14.78 9.66 22.30
C TYR A 63 13.36 9.33 22.80
N GLY A 64 13.01 8.04 22.87
CA GLY A 64 11.74 7.56 23.41
C GLY A 64 10.55 7.80 22.48
N ALA A 65 9.39 8.09 23.08
CA ALA A 65 8.09 8.12 22.41
C ALA A 65 7.87 9.28 21.43
N CYS A 66 8.77 10.28 21.39
CA CYS A 66 8.60 11.48 20.58
C CYS A 66 9.94 12.19 20.32
N PHE A 67 10.23 12.50 19.06
CA PHE A 67 11.43 13.21 18.63
C PHE A 67 11.25 13.91 17.28
N ARG A 68 12.05 14.95 17.00
CA ARG A 68 12.07 15.63 15.71
C ARG A 68 13.10 15.05 14.75
N ILE A 69 12.70 14.93 13.49
CA ILE A 69 13.61 14.73 12.37
C ILE A 69 13.42 15.83 11.34
N ARG A 70 14.40 15.96 10.45
CA ARG A 70 14.36 16.87 9.32
C ARG A 70 14.76 16.14 8.05
N LEU A 71 13.99 16.28 6.99
CA LEU A 71 14.28 15.74 5.66
C LEU A 71 14.37 16.94 4.70
N ALA A 72 15.58 17.36 4.38
CA ALA A 72 15.84 18.61 3.67
C ALA A 72 15.18 19.84 4.36
N ASN A 73 14.18 20.45 3.72
CA ASN A 73 13.43 21.60 4.22
C ASN A 73 12.21 21.22 5.06
N GLN A 74 11.82 19.93 5.11
CA GLN A 74 10.66 19.48 5.87
C GLN A 74 11.07 19.00 7.26
N ARG A 75 10.30 19.40 8.27
CA ARG A 75 10.45 18.98 9.66
C ARG A 75 9.27 18.10 10.05
N PHE A 76 9.54 17.01 10.75
CA PHE A 76 8.55 16.08 11.24
C PHE A 76 8.77 15.79 12.73
N ILE A 77 7.69 15.79 13.50
CA ILE A 77 7.62 15.21 14.84
C ILE A 77 7.25 13.74 14.68
N MET A 78 8.18 12.84 15.00
CA MET A 78 7.96 11.40 14.98
C MET A 78 7.37 10.95 16.31
N ILE A 79 6.25 10.23 16.26
CA ILE A 79 5.57 9.65 17.44
C ILE A 79 5.46 8.15 17.21
N PRO A 80 6.50 7.35 17.52
CA PRO A 80 6.52 5.90 17.27
C PRO A 80 5.64 5.07 18.21
N SER A 81 5.32 5.58 19.41
CA SER A 81 4.44 4.89 20.37
C SER A 81 3.04 4.73 19.77
N HIS A 82 2.52 3.50 19.81
CA HIS A 82 1.20 3.18 19.27
C HIS A 82 0.10 3.98 19.97
N ALA A 83 0.09 3.98 21.30
CA ALA A 83 -0.96 4.61 22.07
C ALA A 83 -0.93 6.14 21.98
N ASP A 84 0.26 6.75 22.04
CA ASP A 84 0.44 8.19 21.81
C ASP A 84 -0.04 8.59 20.42
N TRP A 85 0.31 7.81 19.39
CA TRP A 85 -0.17 8.07 18.04
C TRP A 85 -1.70 7.96 17.93
N MET A 86 -2.31 6.99 18.60
CA MET A 86 -3.76 6.85 18.62
C MET A 86 -4.46 8.03 19.32
N ALA A 87 -3.83 8.63 20.33
CA ALA A 87 -4.31 9.87 20.94
C ALA A 87 -4.26 11.05 19.96
N ILE A 88 -3.15 11.20 19.22
CA ILE A 88 -2.99 12.21 18.17
C ILE A 88 -4.05 12.06 17.09
N VAL A 89 -4.29 10.83 16.61
CA VAL A 89 -5.26 10.56 15.54
C VAL A 89 -6.70 10.89 15.94
N LYS A 90 -7.04 10.80 17.23
CA LYS A 90 -8.38 11.13 17.75
C LYS A 90 -8.56 12.63 18.02
N ASN A 91 -7.47 13.40 18.13
CA ASN A 91 -7.52 14.81 18.47
C ASN A 91 -7.76 15.68 17.21
N SER A 92 -8.78 16.53 17.26
CA SER A 92 -9.21 17.39 16.14
C SER A 92 -8.20 18.46 15.72
N SER A 93 -7.19 18.72 16.54
CA SER A 93 -6.11 19.66 16.22
C SER A 93 -5.14 19.10 15.17
N PHE A 94 -5.15 17.79 14.93
CA PHE A 94 -4.24 17.13 13.98
C PHE A 94 -5.04 16.53 12.81
N LYS A 95 -4.95 17.16 11.64
CA LYS A 95 -5.67 16.72 10.44
C LYS A 95 -4.79 15.87 9.53
N PHE A 96 -5.40 14.92 8.85
CA PHE A 96 -4.75 14.16 7.78
C PHE A 96 -4.65 15.05 6.53
N THR A 97 -3.50 15.03 5.84
CA THR A 97 -3.22 15.81 4.62
C THR A 97 -3.35 14.97 3.35
N GLY A 98 -4.30 14.04 3.34
CA GLY A 98 -4.46 13.08 2.26
C GLY A 98 -4.97 13.70 0.96
N THR A 99 -5.88 14.66 1.07
CA THR A 99 -6.49 15.32 -0.08
C THR A 99 -5.45 16.09 -0.89
N GLU A 100 -4.58 16.86 -0.22
CA GLU A 100 -3.51 17.61 -0.87
C GLU A 100 -2.48 16.69 -1.53
N LEU A 101 -2.14 15.56 -0.88
CA LEU A 101 -1.27 14.55 -1.49
C LEU A 101 -1.93 13.94 -2.74
N GLY A 102 -3.21 13.62 -2.66
CA GLY A 102 -3.96 13.06 -3.79
C GLY A 102 -4.02 14.00 -4.99
N ILE A 103 -4.20 15.31 -4.77
CA ILE A 103 -4.19 16.35 -5.81
C ILE A 103 -2.89 16.26 -6.62
N GLU A 104 -1.74 16.23 -5.95
CA GLU A 104 -0.43 16.17 -6.62
C GLU A 104 -0.23 14.83 -7.37
N ILE A 105 -0.56 13.72 -6.70
CA ILE A 105 -0.30 12.36 -7.21
C ILE A 105 -1.19 12.01 -8.40
N PHE A 106 -2.49 12.29 -8.29
CA PHE A 106 -3.48 11.87 -9.28
C PHE A 106 -3.91 13.01 -10.20
N GLY A 107 -3.56 14.26 -9.88
CA GLY A 107 -3.74 15.41 -10.76
C GLY A 107 -5.16 15.95 -10.80
N PHE A 108 -5.99 15.62 -9.80
CA PHE A 108 -7.32 16.21 -9.65
C PHE A 108 -7.22 17.64 -9.11
N SER A 109 -8.20 18.47 -9.43
CA SER A 109 -8.19 19.92 -9.14
C SER A 109 -8.37 20.21 -7.64
N SER A 110 -8.16 21.46 -7.21
CA SER A 110 -8.41 21.86 -5.82
C SER A 110 -9.89 22.03 -5.47
N VAL A 111 -10.81 21.85 -6.44
CA VAL A 111 -12.26 22.05 -6.25
C VAL A 111 -12.81 21.26 -5.05
N PHE A 112 -12.26 20.07 -4.79
CA PHE A 112 -12.65 19.24 -3.66
C PHE A 112 -12.39 19.85 -2.28
N LEU A 113 -11.46 20.81 -2.18
CA LEU A 113 -11.19 21.51 -0.92
C LEU A 113 -12.33 22.45 -0.55
N ASP A 114 -13.09 22.93 -1.55
CA ASP A 114 -14.23 23.82 -1.38
C ASP A 114 -15.54 23.04 -1.13
N HIS A 115 -15.53 21.71 -1.32
CA HIS A 115 -16.68 20.81 -1.23
C HIS A 115 -16.47 19.68 -0.19
N PRO A 116 -16.38 20.00 1.11
CA PRO A 116 -16.13 19.02 2.16
C PRO A 116 -17.25 17.97 2.33
N GLU A 117 -18.44 18.20 1.76
CA GLU A 117 -19.59 17.29 1.76
C GLU A 117 -19.35 15.99 0.97
N LEU A 118 -18.41 15.98 0.03
CA LEU A 118 -18.09 14.78 -0.74
C LEU A 118 -17.47 13.67 0.14
N ASP A 119 -16.74 14.04 1.18
CA ASP A 119 -16.11 13.09 2.11
C ASP A 119 -17.15 12.26 2.89
N PRO A 120 -18.14 12.83 3.61
CA PRO A 120 -19.15 12.04 4.30
C PRO A 120 -20.00 11.18 3.34
N ASP A 121 -20.32 11.67 2.14
CA ASP A 121 -21.07 10.89 1.15
C ASP A 121 -20.30 9.66 0.67
N THR A 122 -19.03 9.83 0.32
CA THR A 122 -18.17 8.70 -0.08
C THR A 122 -17.84 7.80 1.11
N HIS A 123 -17.72 8.34 2.32
CA HIS A 123 -17.46 7.56 3.54
C HIS A 123 -18.58 6.58 3.86
N ARG A 124 -19.84 7.00 3.67
CA ARG A 124 -21.01 6.13 3.84
C ARG A 124 -20.93 4.88 2.96
N LEU A 125 -20.51 5.05 1.70
CA LEU A 125 -20.33 3.93 0.77
C LEU A 125 -19.25 2.95 1.22
N TYR A 126 -18.16 3.44 1.83
CA TYR A 126 -17.15 2.55 2.41
C TYR A 126 -17.73 1.69 3.54
N VAL A 127 -18.62 2.24 4.37
CA VAL A 127 -19.27 1.47 5.44
C VAL A 127 -20.22 0.44 4.85
N GLN A 128 -21.07 0.86 3.91
CA GLN A 128 -22.08 0.01 3.28
C GLN A 128 -21.47 -1.16 2.51
N HIS A 129 -20.42 -0.91 1.71
CA HIS A 129 -19.93 -1.91 0.76
C HIS A 129 -18.61 -2.57 1.16
N LEU A 130 -17.74 -1.88 1.91
CA LEU A 130 -16.39 -2.41 2.22
C LEU A 130 -16.22 -2.87 3.67
N LYS A 131 -17.18 -2.57 4.56
CA LYS A 131 -17.12 -2.95 5.98
C LYS A 131 -18.27 -3.86 6.40
N ASN A 132 -19.46 -3.67 5.85
CA ASN A 132 -20.60 -4.54 6.09
C ASN A 132 -20.46 -5.84 5.28
N ARG A 133 -20.75 -6.98 5.91
CA ARG A 133 -20.79 -8.31 5.31
C ARG A 133 -21.62 -8.35 4.02
N ASP A 134 -22.82 -7.79 4.04
CA ASP A 134 -23.80 -7.89 2.94
C ASP A 134 -23.34 -7.13 1.70
N GLY A 135 -22.56 -6.06 1.88
CA GLY A 135 -21.95 -5.33 0.77
C GLY A 135 -20.62 -5.93 0.32
N LEU A 136 -19.82 -6.46 1.27
CA LEU A 136 -18.49 -6.97 1.01
C LEU A 136 -18.51 -8.34 0.33
N HIS A 137 -19.33 -9.27 0.83
CA HIS A 137 -19.33 -10.68 0.38
C HIS A 137 -19.63 -10.83 -1.12
N PRO A 138 -20.59 -10.10 -1.72
CA PRO A 138 -20.81 -10.15 -3.16
C PRO A 138 -19.56 -9.80 -3.98
N MET A 139 -18.78 -8.79 -3.57
CA MET A 139 -17.54 -8.44 -4.26
C MET A 139 -16.47 -9.51 -4.08
N VAL A 140 -16.38 -10.12 -2.90
CA VAL A 140 -15.45 -11.23 -2.64
C VAL A 140 -15.81 -12.44 -3.50
N VAL A 141 -17.08 -12.81 -3.55
CA VAL A 141 -17.58 -13.91 -4.39
C VAL A 141 -17.27 -13.66 -5.86
N GLU A 142 -17.56 -12.46 -6.35
CA GLU A 142 -17.25 -12.09 -7.74
C GLU A 142 -15.74 -12.14 -8.00
N PHE A 143 -14.90 -11.67 -7.08
CA PHE A 143 -13.45 -11.80 -7.20
C PHE A 143 -12.99 -13.26 -7.27
N VAL A 144 -13.48 -14.14 -6.39
CA VAL A 144 -13.17 -15.59 -6.41
C VAL A 144 -13.56 -16.17 -7.77
N ARG A 145 -14.75 -15.83 -8.28
CA ARG A 145 -15.24 -16.28 -9.57
C ARG A 145 -14.30 -15.86 -10.72
N ARG A 146 -13.89 -14.59 -10.75
CA ARG A 146 -12.95 -14.06 -11.75
C ARG A 146 -11.57 -14.69 -11.67
N MET A 147 -11.12 -15.05 -10.46
CA MET A 147 -9.87 -15.80 -10.28
C MET A 147 -9.97 -17.20 -10.91
N TYR A 148 -11.07 -17.93 -10.68
CA TYR A 148 -11.31 -19.24 -11.29
C TYR A 148 -11.33 -19.14 -12.82
N GLU A 149 -12.05 -18.16 -13.38
CA GLU A 149 -12.07 -17.90 -14.82
C GLU A 149 -10.67 -17.62 -15.38
N ALA A 150 -9.90 -16.74 -14.73
CA ALA A 150 -8.55 -16.40 -15.17
C ALA A 150 -7.61 -17.61 -15.15
N MET A 151 -7.63 -18.40 -14.08
CA MET A 151 -6.80 -19.60 -13.95
C MET A 151 -7.19 -20.68 -14.95
N ARG A 152 -8.49 -20.87 -15.21
CA ARG A 152 -9.00 -21.78 -16.24
C ARG A 152 -8.54 -21.35 -17.64
N ASN A 153 -8.70 -20.07 -17.97
CA ASN A 153 -8.30 -19.53 -19.27
C ASN A 153 -6.79 -19.66 -19.51
N GLU A 154 -5.98 -19.41 -18.47
CA GLU A 154 -4.53 -19.63 -18.55
C GLU A 154 -4.21 -21.12 -18.76
N LYS A 155 -4.82 -22.03 -17.99
CA LYS A 155 -4.63 -23.47 -18.13
C LYS A 155 -4.96 -23.96 -19.54
N VAL A 156 -6.14 -23.61 -20.07
CA VAL A 156 -6.58 -23.97 -21.43
C VAL A 156 -5.63 -23.43 -22.50
N SER A 157 -5.12 -22.20 -22.33
CA SER A 157 -4.13 -21.62 -23.23
C SER A 157 -2.81 -22.40 -23.22
N LEU A 158 -2.36 -22.83 -22.03
CA LEU A 158 -1.15 -23.65 -21.88
C LEU A 158 -1.33 -25.06 -22.44
N GLU A 159 -2.52 -25.66 -22.33
CA GLU A 159 -2.84 -26.98 -22.89
C GLU A 159 -2.82 -26.96 -24.42
N LYS A 160 -3.43 -25.94 -25.04
CA LYS A 160 -3.39 -25.71 -26.50
C LYS A 160 -1.96 -25.60 -27.03
N ASN A 161 -1.05 -25.06 -26.21
CA ASN A 161 0.36 -24.91 -26.54
C ASN A 161 1.24 -26.08 -26.03
N HIS A 162 0.64 -27.23 -25.67
CA HIS A 162 1.34 -28.41 -25.12
C HIS A 162 2.33 -28.10 -23.99
N SER A 163 1.95 -27.15 -23.12
CA SER A 163 2.80 -26.59 -22.07
C SER A 163 2.20 -26.72 -20.67
N ALA A 164 0.95 -27.16 -20.52
CA ALA A 164 0.28 -27.24 -19.21
C ALA A 164 0.94 -28.19 -18.21
N SER A 165 1.58 -29.27 -18.67
CA SER A 165 2.34 -30.21 -17.84
C SER A 165 3.83 -29.86 -17.72
N LYS A 166 4.30 -28.82 -18.43
CA LYS A 166 5.69 -28.38 -18.44
C LYS A 166 5.91 -27.31 -17.37
N TRP A 167 7.14 -27.24 -16.88
CA TRP A 167 7.61 -26.15 -16.04
C TRP A 167 7.73 -24.86 -16.86
N ILE A 168 7.03 -23.80 -16.43
CA ILE A 168 6.99 -22.50 -17.09
C ILE A 168 7.85 -21.52 -16.29
N SER A 169 8.85 -20.90 -16.91
CA SER A 169 9.70 -19.91 -16.26
C SER A 169 9.04 -18.52 -16.26
N THR A 170 9.05 -17.85 -15.11
CA THR A 170 8.62 -16.46 -14.96
C THR A 170 9.28 -15.83 -13.73
N GLY A 171 9.05 -14.54 -13.50
CA GLY A 171 9.29 -13.91 -12.20
C GLY A 171 8.05 -14.01 -11.30
N LEU A 172 8.25 -14.20 -9.99
CA LEU A 172 7.16 -14.34 -9.03
C LEU A 172 6.33 -13.04 -8.88
N LEU A 173 6.94 -11.86 -9.02
CA LEU A 173 6.22 -10.58 -9.00
C LEU A 173 5.39 -10.41 -10.27
N GLU A 174 5.98 -10.70 -11.44
CA GLU A 174 5.25 -10.68 -12.70
C GLU A 174 4.08 -11.69 -12.69
N PHE A 175 4.31 -12.89 -12.15
CA PHE A 175 3.29 -13.89 -11.97
C PHE A 175 2.16 -13.43 -11.05
N SER A 176 2.50 -12.85 -9.90
CA SER A 176 1.54 -12.31 -8.93
C SER A 176 0.72 -11.17 -9.54
N HIS A 177 1.36 -10.30 -10.32
CA HIS A 177 0.68 -9.23 -11.05
C HIS A 177 -0.30 -9.81 -12.08
N ARG A 178 0.15 -10.71 -12.96
CA ARG A 178 -0.70 -11.30 -14.01
C ARG A 178 -1.92 -12.02 -13.43
N MET A 179 -1.73 -12.76 -12.33
CA MET A 179 -2.80 -13.52 -11.69
C MET A 179 -3.82 -12.63 -10.98
N LEU A 180 -3.39 -11.52 -10.37
CA LEU A 180 -4.28 -10.68 -9.57
C LEU A 180 -4.91 -9.52 -10.36
N PHE A 181 -4.16 -8.89 -11.27
CA PHE A 181 -4.52 -7.61 -11.87
C PHE A 181 -5.88 -7.66 -12.57
N ARG A 182 -6.08 -8.60 -13.50
CA ARG A 182 -7.33 -8.70 -14.26
C ARG A 182 -8.51 -9.12 -13.38
N PRO A 183 -8.45 -10.20 -12.58
CA PRO A 183 -9.57 -10.59 -11.72
C PRO A 183 -10.02 -9.49 -10.76
N SER A 184 -9.08 -8.84 -10.07
CA SER A 184 -9.37 -7.74 -9.16
C SER A 184 -9.98 -6.53 -9.89
N THR A 185 -9.41 -6.16 -11.05
CA THR A 185 -9.94 -5.07 -11.87
C THR A 185 -11.37 -5.33 -12.30
N VAL A 186 -11.66 -6.51 -12.86
CA VAL A 186 -13.00 -6.82 -13.39
C VAL A 186 -14.01 -6.99 -12.26
N ALA A 187 -13.62 -7.57 -11.12
CA ALA A 187 -14.52 -7.73 -9.97
C ALA A 187 -14.97 -6.38 -9.37
N LEU A 188 -14.10 -5.38 -9.35
CA LEU A 188 -14.42 -4.04 -8.84
C LEU A 188 -15.10 -3.17 -9.90
N PHE A 189 -14.50 -3.09 -11.08
CA PHE A 189 -14.81 -2.10 -12.11
C PHE A 189 -15.59 -2.68 -13.28
N GLY A 190 -16.06 -3.93 -13.23
CA GLY A 190 -16.87 -4.53 -14.29
C GLY A 190 -16.08 -4.97 -15.53
N ASP A 191 -16.80 -5.39 -16.56
CA ASP A 191 -16.25 -5.98 -17.79
C ASP A 191 -15.61 -4.90 -18.69
N ILE A 192 -14.42 -4.45 -18.32
CA ILE A 192 -13.61 -3.47 -19.05
C ILE A 192 -12.41 -4.11 -19.76
N ASP A 193 -11.92 -3.45 -20.82
CA ASP A 193 -10.65 -3.84 -21.44
C ASP A 193 -9.47 -3.51 -20.52
N THR A 194 -8.92 -4.55 -19.89
CA THR A 194 -7.82 -4.42 -18.95
C THR A 194 -6.46 -4.23 -19.62
N ALA A 195 -6.30 -4.52 -20.92
CA ALA A 195 -4.98 -4.54 -21.56
C ALA A 195 -4.34 -3.14 -21.58
N ALA A 196 -5.10 -2.14 -22.05
CA ALA A 196 -4.64 -0.76 -22.06
C ALA A 196 -4.48 -0.18 -20.65
N LEU A 197 -5.36 -0.57 -19.71
CA LEU A 197 -5.29 -0.13 -18.32
C LEU A 197 -4.02 -0.66 -17.63
N GLU A 198 -3.66 -1.92 -17.87
CA GLU A 198 -2.47 -2.56 -17.31
C GLU A 198 -1.19 -1.84 -17.70
N GLN A 199 -1.04 -1.55 -19.00
CA GLN A 199 0.15 -0.86 -19.50
C GLN A 199 0.32 0.52 -18.84
N HIS A 200 -0.76 1.30 -18.78
CA HIS A 200 -0.71 2.62 -18.17
C HIS A 200 -0.54 2.56 -16.65
N PHE A 201 -1.17 1.59 -15.98
CA PHE A 201 -1.02 1.34 -14.55
C PHE A 201 0.44 1.08 -14.21
N ARG A 202 1.10 0.14 -14.90
CA ARG A 202 2.51 -0.21 -14.62
C ARG A 202 3.45 0.97 -14.83
N LEU A 203 3.24 1.75 -15.91
CA LEU A 203 4.03 2.96 -16.16
C LEU A 203 3.88 3.97 -15.04
N PHE A 204 2.64 4.27 -14.64
CA PHE A 204 2.36 5.22 -13.57
C PHE A 204 2.86 4.72 -12.19
N ASP A 205 2.56 3.48 -11.82
CA ASP A 205 2.92 2.90 -10.52
C ASP A 205 4.43 2.84 -10.30
N ASN A 206 5.20 2.53 -11.35
CA ASN A 206 6.67 2.43 -11.28
C ASN A 206 7.34 3.73 -10.80
N LYS A 207 6.76 4.89 -11.13
CA LYS A 207 7.25 6.22 -10.75
C LYS A 207 6.37 6.95 -9.74
N PHE A 208 5.33 6.29 -9.22
CA PHE A 208 4.37 6.85 -8.27
C PHE A 208 4.99 7.68 -7.12
N HIS A 209 6.08 7.17 -6.54
CA HIS A 209 6.78 7.80 -5.42
C HIS A 209 7.36 9.19 -5.74
N TYR A 210 7.65 9.50 -7.00
CA TYR A 210 8.14 10.82 -7.37
C TYR A 210 7.07 11.90 -7.23
N PHE A 211 5.78 11.55 -7.35
CA PHE A 211 4.69 12.52 -7.22
C PHE A 211 4.41 12.97 -5.78
N PHE A 212 5.08 12.38 -4.78
CA PHE A 212 5.07 12.85 -3.39
C PHE A 212 6.13 13.91 -3.11
N ILE A 213 7.12 14.04 -3.98
CA ILE A 213 8.19 15.01 -3.81
C ILE A 213 7.70 16.30 -4.45
N PRO A 214 7.57 17.42 -3.73
CA PRO A 214 6.97 18.65 -4.28
C PRO A 214 7.92 19.37 -5.27
N PHE A 215 8.25 18.71 -6.39
CA PHE A 215 9.01 19.29 -7.48
C PHE A 215 8.15 20.32 -8.24
N PRO A 216 8.76 21.37 -8.80
CA PRO A 216 8.06 22.27 -9.71
C PRO A 216 7.44 21.50 -10.89
N LYS A 217 6.24 21.91 -11.34
CA LYS A 217 5.48 21.20 -12.39
C LYS A 217 6.30 20.92 -13.66
N TRP A 218 7.17 21.86 -14.06
CA TRP A 218 8.02 21.69 -15.25
C TRP A 218 9.01 20.52 -15.13
N VAL A 219 9.47 20.18 -13.91
CA VAL A 219 10.35 19.03 -13.65
C VAL A 219 9.61 17.75 -13.99
N TYR A 220 8.35 17.61 -13.54
CA TYR A 220 7.53 16.47 -13.89
C TYR A 220 7.25 16.39 -15.39
N SER A 221 6.88 17.52 -16.02
CA SER A 221 6.61 17.57 -17.45
C SER A 221 7.82 17.18 -18.31
N TYR A 222 9.04 17.44 -17.82
CA TYR A 222 10.27 17.10 -18.51
C TYR A 222 10.70 15.65 -18.25
N PHE A 223 10.78 15.23 -16.98
CA PHE A 223 11.36 13.93 -16.59
C PHE A 223 10.35 12.78 -16.48
N LEU A 224 9.06 13.06 -16.25
CA LEU A 224 8.00 12.06 -16.04
C LEU A 224 6.87 12.17 -17.08
N ARG A 225 7.17 12.66 -18.29
CA ARG A 225 6.17 12.89 -19.35
C ARG A 225 5.39 11.61 -19.69
N LYS A 226 6.07 10.47 -19.76
CA LYS A 226 5.43 9.18 -20.09
C LYS A 226 4.45 8.76 -19.01
N GLU A 227 4.81 8.94 -17.75
CA GLU A 227 4.00 8.56 -16.60
C GLU A 227 2.85 9.52 -16.36
N LEU A 228 3.03 10.82 -16.63
CA LEU A 228 1.95 11.80 -16.67
C LEU A 228 0.94 11.48 -17.79
N ASN A 229 1.43 11.09 -18.98
CA ASN A 229 0.57 10.66 -20.08
C ASN A 229 -0.18 9.37 -19.74
N ALA A 230 0.49 8.41 -19.09
CA ALA A 230 -0.14 7.17 -18.62
C ALA A 230 -1.24 7.46 -17.60
N ARG A 231 -0.98 8.33 -16.61
CA ARG A 231 -1.98 8.82 -15.64
C ARG A 231 -3.18 9.48 -16.33
N SER A 232 -2.92 10.35 -17.31
CA SER A 232 -3.99 11.00 -18.08
C SER A 232 -4.79 10.00 -18.91
N SER A 233 -4.12 8.99 -19.47
CA SER A 233 -4.77 7.94 -20.28
C SER A 233 -5.68 7.06 -19.43
N LEU A 234 -5.26 6.71 -18.20
CA LEU A 234 -6.15 6.05 -17.23
C LEU A 234 -7.41 6.88 -16.98
N GLY A 235 -7.25 8.18 -16.68
CA GLY A 235 -8.40 9.08 -16.46
C GLY A 235 -9.37 9.12 -17.64
N LYS A 236 -8.83 9.19 -18.87
CA LYS A 236 -9.64 9.15 -20.10
C LYS A 236 -10.32 7.81 -20.33
N SER A 237 -9.66 6.70 -20.01
CA SER A 237 -10.27 5.36 -20.09
C SER A 237 -11.50 5.26 -19.20
N TRP A 238 -11.44 5.80 -17.98
CA TRP A 238 -12.59 5.83 -17.06
C TRP A 238 -13.68 6.79 -17.52
N GLN A 239 -13.31 7.95 -18.07
CA GLN A 239 -14.26 8.90 -18.66
C GLN A 239 -15.06 8.29 -19.83
N ASN A 240 -14.43 7.44 -20.63
CA ASN A 240 -15.06 6.83 -21.79
C ASN A 240 -15.86 5.56 -21.44
N ASN A 241 -15.63 4.96 -20.28
CA ASN A 241 -16.26 3.73 -19.81
C ASN A 241 -16.82 3.93 -18.40
N CYS A 242 -17.63 4.97 -18.19
CA CYS A 242 -18.09 5.36 -16.85
C CYS A 242 -18.95 4.30 -16.15
N ASP A 243 -19.77 3.55 -16.88
CA ASP A 243 -20.64 2.52 -16.30
C ASP A 243 -20.50 1.20 -17.07
N PRO A 244 -19.43 0.44 -16.80
CA PRO A 244 -19.22 -0.85 -17.43
C PRO A 244 -20.19 -1.90 -16.85
N ASN A 245 -20.67 -2.79 -17.72
CA ASN A 245 -21.51 -3.90 -17.32
C ASN A 245 -20.86 -4.72 -16.20
N ASN A 246 -21.66 -5.24 -15.28
CA ASN A 246 -21.22 -6.10 -14.17
C ASN A 246 -20.22 -5.47 -13.20
N ALA A 247 -20.14 -4.14 -13.12
CA ALA A 247 -19.43 -3.45 -12.06
C ALA A 247 -19.95 -3.80 -10.66
N SER A 248 -19.07 -3.72 -9.66
CA SER A 248 -19.47 -3.88 -8.25
C SER A 248 -20.49 -2.82 -7.83
N ASN A 249 -21.39 -3.18 -6.90
CA ASN A 249 -22.32 -2.21 -6.28
C ASN A 249 -21.58 -1.00 -5.70
N PHE A 250 -20.41 -1.24 -5.10
CA PHE A 250 -19.57 -0.19 -4.56
C PHE A 250 -19.14 0.83 -5.64
N TYR A 251 -18.66 0.35 -6.78
CA TYR A 251 -18.23 1.22 -7.86
C TYR A 251 -19.40 2.00 -8.46
N ARG A 252 -20.53 1.33 -8.74
CA ARG A 252 -21.74 1.96 -9.27
C ARG A 252 -22.28 3.05 -8.37
N ASP A 253 -22.47 2.76 -7.08
CA ASP A 253 -23.00 3.75 -6.13
C ASP A 253 -22.04 4.92 -5.95
N ARG A 254 -20.73 4.67 -6.03
CA ARG A 254 -19.70 5.71 -5.96
C ARG A 254 -19.72 6.62 -7.19
N LEU A 255 -19.91 6.06 -8.38
CA LEU A 255 -20.12 6.82 -9.60
C LEU A 255 -21.39 7.66 -9.53
N ALA A 256 -22.50 7.09 -9.07
CA ALA A 256 -23.76 7.82 -8.91
C ALA A 256 -23.60 9.04 -7.98
N VAL A 257 -22.86 8.91 -6.88
CA VAL A 257 -22.52 10.04 -6.00
C VAL A 257 -21.66 11.09 -6.72
N TYR A 258 -20.71 10.68 -7.57
CA TYR A 258 -19.93 11.65 -8.33
C TYR A 258 -20.76 12.38 -9.38
N GLU A 259 -21.65 11.67 -10.06
CA GLU A 259 -22.53 12.23 -11.09
C GLU A 259 -23.62 13.15 -10.50
N SER A 260 -24.07 12.89 -9.26
CA SER A 260 -24.99 13.79 -8.55
C SER A 260 -24.37 15.15 -8.21
N HIS A 261 -23.05 15.28 -8.33
CA HIS A 261 -22.29 16.51 -8.12
C HIS A 261 -21.72 17.09 -9.43
N SER A 262 -22.31 16.72 -10.58
CA SER A 262 -21.81 17.09 -11.91
C SER A 262 -21.71 18.60 -12.18
N ASP A 263 -22.40 19.44 -11.40
CA ASP A 263 -22.31 20.91 -11.49
C ASP A 263 -20.91 21.45 -11.22
N TRP A 264 -20.15 20.80 -10.33
CA TRP A 264 -18.78 21.21 -9.98
C TRP A 264 -17.76 20.07 -10.10
N LEU A 265 -18.22 18.84 -10.32
CA LEU A 265 -17.39 17.65 -10.53
C LEU A 265 -17.53 17.11 -11.97
N PRO A 266 -16.85 17.71 -12.96
CA PRO A 266 -16.97 17.29 -14.35
C PRO A 266 -16.39 15.88 -14.57
N LYS A 267 -16.83 15.20 -15.64
CA LYS A 267 -16.41 13.82 -15.97
C LYS A 267 -14.88 13.62 -16.02
N GLU A 268 -14.11 14.63 -16.41
CA GLU A 268 -12.65 14.57 -16.39
C GLU A 268 -12.10 14.37 -14.97
N GLU A 269 -12.65 15.08 -13.98
CA GLU A 269 -12.27 14.95 -12.57
C GLU A 269 -12.73 13.61 -11.99
N ILE A 270 -13.91 13.12 -12.39
CA ILE A 270 -14.37 11.77 -12.04
C ILE A 270 -13.37 10.71 -12.53
N GLY A 271 -12.89 10.79 -13.78
CA GLY A 271 -11.88 9.86 -14.29
C GLY A 271 -10.57 9.86 -13.49
N LYS A 272 -10.15 11.01 -12.94
CA LYS A 272 -8.98 11.13 -12.06
C LYS A 272 -9.24 10.48 -10.69
N LEU A 273 -10.43 10.66 -10.12
CA LEU A 273 -10.84 10.00 -8.87
C LEU A 273 -10.91 8.47 -9.02
N VAL A 274 -11.44 7.99 -10.14
CA VAL A 274 -11.46 6.55 -10.46
C VAL A 274 -10.03 6.03 -10.64
N THR A 275 -9.14 6.80 -11.28
CA THR A 275 -7.70 6.44 -11.36
C THR A 275 -7.06 6.33 -9.97
N ALA A 276 -7.38 7.24 -9.05
CA ALA A 276 -6.90 7.18 -7.67
C ALA A 276 -7.39 5.93 -6.93
N PHE A 277 -8.68 5.60 -7.10
CA PHE A 277 -9.27 4.40 -6.53
C PHE A 277 -8.65 3.11 -7.12
N PHE A 278 -8.49 3.06 -8.44
CA PHE A 278 -7.86 1.95 -9.16
C PHE A 278 -6.42 1.70 -8.72
N TRP A 279 -5.65 2.78 -8.52
CA TRP A 279 -4.32 2.64 -7.95
C TRP A 279 -4.34 2.10 -6.52
N ALA A 280 -5.25 2.62 -5.69
CA ALA A 280 -5.36 2.21 -4.29
C ALA A 280 -5.76 0.73 -4.12
N SER A 281 -6.55 0.16 -5.03
CA SER A 281 -6.98 -1.24 -4.98
C SER A 281 -5.90 -2.25 -5.36
N LEU A 282 -4.94 -1.87 -6.21
CA LEU A 282 -3.96 -2.80 -6.77
C LEU A 282 -2.51 -2.55 -6.31
N GLY A 283 -2.14 -1.29 -6.10
CA GLY A 283 -0.74 -0.87 -5.87
C GLY A 283 -0.09 -1.43 -4.60
N ASN A 284 -0.90 -1.94 -3.66
CA ASN A 284 -0.45 -2.62 -2.44
C ASN A 284 -0.78 -4.12 -2.45
N THR A 285 -1.89 -4.52 -3.08
CA THR A 285 -2.40 -5.89 -3.07
C THR A 285 -1.51 -6.81 -3.91
N ILE A 286 -1.07 -6.37 -5.10
CA ILE A 286 -0.15 -7.13 -5.96
C ILE A 286 1.17 -7.47 -5.23
N PRO A 287 1.91 -6.50 -4.66
CA PRO A 287 3.13 -6.84 -3.93
C PRO A 287 2.85 -7.64 -2.66
N ALA A 288 1.68 -7.51 -2.03
CA ALA A 288 1.31 -8.35 -0.88
C ALA A 288 1.16 -9.83 -1.25
N VAL A 289 0.56 -10.14 -2.41
CA VAL A 289 0.47 -11.51 -2.95
C VAL A 289 1.87 -12.04 -3.23
N PHE A 290 2.73 -11.26 -3.90
CA PHE A 290 4.13 -11.63 -4.15
C PHE A 290 4.86 -12.01 -2.86
N TRP A 291 4.84 -11.13 -1.84
CA TRP A 291 5.56 -11.38 -0.61
C TRP A 291 4.98 -12.57 0.15
N SER A 292 3.66 -12.75 0.14
CA SER A 292 3.00 -13.85 0.84
C SER A 292 3.40 -15.19 0.23
N LEU A 293 3.36 -15.31 -1.10
CA LEU A 293 3.86 -16.49 -1.80
C LEU A 293 5.35 -16.73 -1.53
N PHE A 294 6.17 -15.68 -1.59
CA PHE A 294 7.61 -15.79 -1.36
C PHE A 294 7.93 -16.34 0.04
N TYR A 295 7.37 -15.75 1.10
CA TYR A 295 7.66 -16.19 2.46
C TYR A 295 7.07 -17.57 2.79
N ILE A 296 5.83 -17.85 2.34
CA ILE A 296 5.18 -19.15 2.58
C ILE A 296 5.93 -20.27 1.86
N LEU A 297 6.26 -20.11 0.57
CA LEU A 297 6.95 -21.15 -0.19
C LEU A 297 8.39 -21.36 0.29
N ARG A 298 9.01 -20.34 0.88
CA ARG A 298 10.37 -20.42 1.46
C ARG A 298 10.41 -21.13 2.81
N ASP A 299 9.28 -21.25 3.50
CA ASP A 299 9.17 -21.92 4.80
C ASP A 299 8.39 -23.24 4.64
N PRO A 300 9.08 -24.40 4.59
CA PRO A 300 8.43 -25.70 4.42
C PRO A 300 7.42 -26.02 5.53
N LYS A 301 7.66 -25.52 6.75
CA LYS A 301 6.76 -25.75 7.88
C LYS A 301 5.47 -24.94 7.69
N ALA A 302 5.58 -23.68 7.30
CA ALA A 302 4.43 -22.85 6.97
C ALA A 302 3.61 -23.46 5.82
N LEU A 303 4.28 -23.83 4.72
CA LEU A 303 3.64 -24.44 3.55
C LEU A 303 2.87 -25.72 3.92
N GLN A 304 3.46 -26.60 4.73
CA GLN A 304 2.82 -27.84 5.15
C GLN A 304 1.54 -27.60 5.96
N HIS A 305 1.58 -26.72 6.98
CA HIS A 305 0.41 -26.44 7.82
C HIS A 305 -0.71 -25.77 7.02
N ILE A 306 -0.34 -24.84 6.13
CA ILE A 306 -1.30 -24.16 5.25
C ILE A 306 -1.92 -25.14 4.26
N GLN A 307 -1.15 -26.08 3.68
CA GLN A 307 -1.71 -27.12 2.80
C GLN A 307 -2.69 -28.03 3.53
N GLN A 308 -2.33 -28.50 4.72
CA GLN A 308 -3.23 -29.33 5.55
C GLN A 308 -4.51 -28.59 5.92
N GLU A 309 -4.41 -27.31 6.27
CA GLU A 309 -5.57 -26.45 6.54
C GLU A 309 -6.47 -26.30 5.30
N MET A 310 -5.88 -26.02 4.13
CA MET A 310 -6.63 -25.90 2.88
C MET A 310 -7.28 -27.22 2.46
N ASP A 311 -6.66 -28.37 2.75
CA ASP A 311 -7.27 -29.69 2.48
C ASP A 311 -8.58 -29.90 3.26
N VAL A 312 -8.71 -29.31 4.45
CA VAL A 312 -9.91 -29.39 5.28
C VAL A 312 -10.97 -28.37 4.85
N HIS A 313 -10.57 -27.12 4.59
CA HIS A 313 -11.52 -26.01 4.43
C HIS A 313 -11.81 -25.61 2.98
N LEU A 314 -10.88 -25.87 2.05
CA LEU A 314 -10.94 -25.43 0.66
C LEU A 314 -10.97 -26.65 -0.28
N PRO A 315 -12.18 -27.19 -0.57
CA PRO A 315 -12.31 -28.35 -1.45
C PRO A 315 -11.70 -28.04 -2.82
N PHE A 316 -11.05 -29.04 -3.41
CA PHE A 316 -10.49 -28.88 -4.74
C PHE A 316 -11.61 -28.82 -5.78
N ILE A 317 -11.65 -27.76 -6.59
CA ILE A 317 -12.64 -27.56 -7.64
C ILE A 317 -11.93 -27.69 -8.98
N SER A 318 -12.30 -28.68 -9.80
CA SER A 318 -11.66 -28.93 -11.09
C SER A 318 -11.79 -27.72 -12.02
N LEU A 319 -10.68 -27.21 -12.56
CA LEU A 319 -10.71 -26.12 -13.54
C LEU A 319 -11.26 -26.55 -14.91
N ASP A 320 -11.36 -27.85 -15.17
CA ASP A 320 -11.75 -28.38 -16.49
C ASP A 320 -13.28 -28.49 -16.62
N GLU A 321 -13.92 -28.96 -15.54
CA GLU A 321 -15.32 -29.37 -15.52
C GLU A 321 -16.22 -28.43 -14.70
N ALA A 322 -15.64 -27.56 -13.86
CA ALA A 322 -16.43 -26.67 -13.03
C ALA A 322 -17.13 -25.59 -13.88
N ASP A 323 -18.45 -25.52 -13.73
CA ASP A 323 -19.18 -24.30 -14.02
C ASP A 323 -18.76 -23.24 -13.00
N SER A 324 -17.94 -22.29 -13.43
CA SER A 324 -17.47 -21.19 -12.60
C SER A 324 -18.60 -20.33 -12.05
N SER A 325 -19.84 -20.47 -12.54
CA SER A 325 -21.01 -19.78 -11.98
C SER A 325 -21.56 -20.43 -10.71
N THR A 326 -21.23 -21.70 -10.42
CA THR A 326 -21.81 -22.45 -9.28
C THR A 326 -20.77 -23.10 -8.37
N ALA A 327 -19.55 -23.35 -8.83
CA ALA A 327 -18.49 -23.97 -8.05
C ALA A 327 -17.35 -22.97 -7.73
N TYR A 328 -17.44 -22.32 -6.58
CA TYR A 328 -16.39 -21.44 -6.03
C TYR A 328 -16.34 -21.53 -4.50
N TRP A 329 -15.22 -21.10 -3.90
CA TRP A 329 -15.08 -21.05 -2.45
C TRP A 329 -15.90 -19.91 -1.84
N THR A 330 -16.65 -20.19 -0.79
CA THR A 330 -17.39 -19.15 -0.07
C THR A 330 -16.46 -18.32 0.83
N PRO A 331 -16.82 -17.06 1.17
CA PRO A 331 -16.07 -16.27 2.12
C PRO A 331 -15.82 -16.99 3.45
N GLU A 332 -16.78 -17.77 3.95
CA GLU A 332 -16.67 -18.52 5.20
C GLU A 332 -15.63 -19.66 5.14
N GLN A 333 -15.51 -20.32 3.98
CA GLN A 333 -14.45 -21.32 3.75
C GLN A 333 -13.07 -20.67 3.76
N ILE A 334 -12.95 -19.50 3.11
CA ILE A 334 -11.72 -18.71 3.10
C ILE A 334 -11.38 -18.22 4.52
N ASP A 335 -12.36 -17.73 5.28
CA ASP A 335 -12.17 -17.27 6.66
C ASP A 335 -11.66 -18.36 7.59
N SER A 336 -12.04 -19.62 7.34
CA SER A 336 -11.61 -20.77 8.13
C SER A 336 -10.12 -21.09 8.01
N CYS A 337 -9.41 -20.52 7.02
CA CYS A 337 -7.97 -20.73 6.84
C CYS A 337 -7.12 -19.81 7.73
N MET A 338 -6.99 -20.14 9.02
CA MET A 338 -6.33 -19.34 10.06
C MET A 338 -4.79 -19.32 9.96
N TYR A 339 -4.13 -20.42 9.59
CA TYR A 339 -2.69 -20.47 9.35
C TYR A 339 -2.30 -19.61 8.15
N LEU A 340 -3.08 -19.70 7.06
CA LEU A 340 -2.86 -18.85 5.90
C LEU A 340 -3.00 -17.37 6.26
N GLU A 341 -4.03 -17.01 7.01
CA GLU A 341 -4.24 -15.64 7.48
C GLU A 341 -3.11 -15.15 8.39
N SER A 342 -2.65 -15.99 9.32
CA SER A 342 -1.53 -15.66 10.19
C SER A 342 -0.24 -15.42 9.39
N ALA A 343 0.04 -16.27 8.39
CA ALA A 343 1.21 -16.14 7.53
C ALA A 343 1.17 -14.88 6.66
N ILE A 344 0.00 -14.52 6.13
CA ILE A 344 -0.21 -13.27 5.38
C ILE A 344 -0.04 -12.06 6.29
N ASN A 345 -0.61 -12.08 7.50
CA ASN A 345 -0.44 -10.98 8.46
C ASN A 345 1.04 -10.82 8.88
N GLU A 346 1.75 -11.91 9.11
CA GLU A 346 3.19 -11.85 9.40
C GLU A 346 4.00 -11.33 8.22
N THR A 347 3.65 -11.74 7.01
CA THR A 347 4.25 -11.17 5.80
C THR A 347 4.04 -9.66 5.76
N ILE A 348 2.79 -9.21 5.92
CA ILE A 348 2.44 -7.79 5.89
C ILE A 348 3.12 -7.03 7.04
N ARG A 349 3.35 -7.62 8.21
CA ARG A 349 4.16 -7.00 9.27
C ARG A 349 5.60 -6.74 8.80
N LEU A 350 6.22 -7.70 8.10
CA LEU A 350 7.59 -7.57 7.64
C LEU A 350 7.75 -6.57 6.48
N VAL A 351 6.77 -6.47 5.58
CA VAL A 351 6.90 -5.68 4.35
C VAL A 351 5.98 -4.44 4.27
N GLY A 352 4.95 -4.38 5.10
CA GLY A 352 3.97 -3.30 5.13
C GLY A 352 4.42 -2.17 6.02
N ALA A 353 5.05 -1.15 5.44
CA ALA A 353 5.64 -0.06 6.21
C ALA A 353 5.08 1.32 5.80
N PRO A 354 3.77 1.61 5.97
CA PRO A 354 3.22 2.92 5.65
C PRO A 354 3.66 4.01 6.64
N PHE A 355 3.78 5.24 6.14
CA PHE A 355 3.71 6.45 6.96
C PHE A 355 2.26 6.86 7.19
N MET A 356 1.95 7.26 8.41
CA MET A 356 0.74 8.02 8.71
C MET A 356 1.14 9.45 9.04
N LEU A 357 0.67 10.41 8.25
CA LEU A 357 1.01 11.83 8.39
C LEU A 357 -0.15 12.61 9.01
N ARG A 358 0.17 13.61 9.82
CA ARG A 358 -0.78 14.61 10.32
C ARG A 358 -0.15 16.00 10.26
N LYS A 359 -0.97 17.02 10.07
CA LYS A 359 -0.58 18.42 10.21
C LYS A 359 -1.32 19.01 11.40
N CYS A 360 -0.58 19.70 12.26
CA CYS A 360 -1.15 20.46 13.35
C CYS A 360 -1.84 21.71 12.79
N CYS A 361 -3.14 21.87 13.00
CA CYS A 361 -3.91 22.98 12.44
C CYS A 361 -4.00 24.18 13.39
N ARG A 362 -3.73 23.98 14.68
CA ARG A 362 -3.73 25.00 15.72
C ARG A 362 -2.77 24.58 16.82
N ASP A 363 -2.19 25.54 17.54
CA ASP A 363 -1.34 25.24 18.70
C ASP A 363 -2.05 24.27 19.64
N ALA A 364 -1.36 23.20 20.00
CA ALA A 364 -1.89 22.11 20.80
C ALA A 364 -0.86 21.62 21.82
N GLN A 365 -1.35 21.20 22.97
CA GLN A 365 -0.57 20.48 23.97
C GLN A 365 -1.04 19.03 24.02
N THR A 366 -0.12 18.09 24.23
CA THR A 366 -0.44 16.66 24.35
C THR A 366 0.45 16.02 25.41
N SER A 367 -0.18 15.21 26.27
CA SER A 367 0.52 14.32 27.20
C SER A 367 0.93 13.05 26.49
N LEU A 368 2.19 12.65 26.62
CA LEU A 368 2.67 11.34 26.19
C LEU A 368 2.55 10.31 27.32
N GLU A 369 2.52 9.03 26.99
CA GLU A 369 2.49 7.94 27.96
C GLU A 369 3.72 7.92 28.88
N ASP A 370 4.86 8.44 28.40
CA ASP A 370 6.07 8.60 29.21
C ASP A 370 6.03 9.81 30.17
N GLY A 371 4.88 10.47 30.27
CA GLY A 371 4.61 11.58 31.19
C GLY A 371 5.06 12.95 30.67
N ARG A 372 5.76 13.03 29.53
CA ARG A 372 6.17 14.30 28.95
C ARG A 372 4.97 15.09 28.43
N GLN A 373 4.98 16.40 28.65
CA GLN A 373 4.08 17.35 28.01
C GLN A 373 4.76 17.93 26.77
N ILE A 374 4.12 17.77 25.62
CA ILE A 374 4.64 18.30 24.36
C ILE A 374 3.76 19.40 23.81
N ASN A 375 4.40 20.51 23.42
CA ASN A 375 3.75 21.63 22.75
C ASN A 375 4.02 21.52 21.25
N ILE A 376 2.94 21.52 20.46
CA ILE A 376 2.98 21.36 19.01
C ILE A 376 2.36 22.59 18.39
N LYS A 377 3.13 23.30 17.57
CA LYS A 377 2.71 24.55 16.94
C LYS A 377 1.89 24.30 15.69
N ALA A 378 0.97 25.23 15.40
CA ALA A 378 0.24 25.22 14.14
C ALA A 378 1.22 25.16 12.95
N GLY A 379 0.93 24.30 11.99
CA GLY A 379 1.75 24.06 10.80
C GLY A 379 2.80 22.95 10.96
N GLU A 380 3.11 22.48 12.16
CA GLU A 380 4.04 21.35 12.34
C GLU A 380 3.47 20.04 11.77
N ASN A 381 4.34 19.24 11.14
CA ASN A 381 3.99 17.92 10.63
C ASN A 381 4.34 16.87 11.67
N LEU A 382 3.43 15.92 11.87
CA LEU A 382 3.61 14.75 12.71
C LEU A 382 3.57 13.50 11.84
N ALA A 383 4.34 12.49 12.22
CA ALA A 383 4.36 11.23 11.50
C ALA A 383 4.50 10.03 12.45
N TRP A 384 3.80 8.97 12.11
CA TRP A 384 4.07 7.62 12.58
C TRP A 384 4.52 6.75 11.41
N TYR A 385 5.42 5.82 11.66
CA TYR A 385 5.96 4.90 10.66
C TYR A 385 5.85 3.47 11.15
N ALA A 386 5.13 2.63 10.40
CA ALA A 386 4.86 1.26 10.84
C ALA A 386 6.10 0.42 11.06
N GLY A 387 7.14 0.65 10.25
CA GLY A 387 8.40 -0.07 10.42
C GLY A 387 9.08 0.14 11.78
N VAL A 388 8.78 1.23 12.52
CA VAL A 388 9.30 1.33 13.90
C VAL A 388 8.59 0.34 14.82
N SER A 389 7.26 0.28 14.79
CA SER A 389 6.50 -0.61 15.66
C SER A 389 6.61 -2.08 15.23
N HIS A 390 6.57 -2.35 13.93
CA HIS A 390 6.62 -3.70 13.37
C HIS A 390 7.95 -4.40 13.63
N PHE A 391 9.05 -3.65 13.71
CA PHE A 391 10.39 -4.18 13.98
C PHE A 391 10.90 -3.91 15.41
N ASP A 392 10.01 -3.47 16.32
CA ASP A 392 10.33 -3.35 17.73
C ASP A 392 10.31 -4.74 18.38
N GLU A 393 11.46 -5.19 18.88
CA GLU A 393 11.61 -6.49 19.55
C GLU A 393 10.80 -6.61 20.85
N ASN A 394 10.39 -5.49 21.47
CA ASN A 394 9.50 -5.51 22.63
C ASN A 394 8.05 -5.83 22.25
N LEU A 395 7.62 -5.43 21.06
CA LEU A 395 6.27 -5.69 20.54
C LEU A 395 6.20 -7.02 19.78
N PHE A 396 7.25 -7.31 19.00
CA PHE A 396 7.35 -8.50 18.16
C PHE A 396 8.70 -9.19 18.41
N PRO A 397 8.79 -10.10 19.39
CA PRO A 397 10.02 -10.86 19.63
C PRO A 397 10.48 -11.60 18.37
N ARG A 398 11.78 -11.53 18.08
CA ARG A 398 12.37 -11.96 16.80
C ARG A 398 11.72 -11.21 15.64
N ALA A 399 11.72 -9.88 15.71
CA ALA A 399 10.96 -9.01 14.82
C ALA A 399 11.43 -9.11 13.35
N ASN A 400 12.69 -9.50 13.14
CA ASN A 400 13.28 -9.66 11.82
C ASN A 400 13.02 -11.03 11.18
N GLU A 401 12.45 -11.98 11.93
CA GLU A 401 12.13 -13.34 11.44
C GLU A 401 10.69 -13.43 10.94
N PHE A 402 10.48 -14.25 9.91
CA PHE A 402 9.15 -14.68 9.49
C PHE A 402 8.68 -15.81 10.39
N ILE A 403 7.62 -15.55 11.16
CA ILE A 403 6.99 -16.52 12.05
C ILE A 403 5.52 -16.70 11.60
N PHE A 404 5.27 -17.71 10.77
CA PHE A 404 3.98 -17.87 10.08
C PHE A 404 2.77 -18.00 11.03
N ASP A 405 2.97 -18.49 12.25
CA ASP A 405 1.93 -18.71 13.26
C ASP A 405 1.85 -17.58 14.31
N ARG A 406 2.55 -16.45 14.11
CA ARG A 406 2.60 -15.33 15.08
C ARG A 406 1.21 -14.79 15.46
N PHE A 407 0.25 -14.87 14.55
CA PHE A 407 -1.10 -14.35 14.70
C PHE A 407 -2.18 -15.44 14.81
N LEU A 408 -1.83 -16.72 14.92
CA LEU A 408 -2.80 -17.83 14.85
C LEU A 408 -3.89 -17.79 15.94
N ASN A 409 -3.56 -17.30 17.14
CA ASN A 409 -4.46 -17.31 18.31
C ASN A 409 -4.90 -15.92 18.77
N LYS A 410 -4.78 -14.90 17.90
CA LYS A 410 -5.16 -13.53 18.24
C LYS A 410 -5.53 -12.76 16.98
N LYS A 411 -6.47 -11.83 17.09
CA LYS A 411 -6.75 -10.91 15.99
C LYS A 411 -5.53 -10.02 15.77
N ALA A 412 -4.97 -10.00 14.56
CA ALA A 412 -3.76 -9.23 14.31
C ALA A 412 -3.95 -7.74 14.63
N GLU A 413 -5.14 -7.20 14.42
CA GLU A 413 -5.50 -5.80 14.69
C GLU A 413 -5.56 -5.46 16.18
N SER A 414 -5.67 -6.47 17.05
CA SER A 414 -5.61 -6.23 18.50
C SER A 414 -4.17 -6.20 19.03
N VAL A 415 -3.17 -6.47 18.18
CA VAL A 415 -1.76 -6.40 18.58
C VAL A 415 -1.28 -4.95 18.51
N PRO A 416 -0.85 -4.33 19.62
CA PRO A 416 -0.34 -2.97 19.62
C PRO A 416 0.77 -2.78 18.60
N GLY A 417 0.69 -1.70 17.81
CA GLY A 417 1.69 -1.39 16.77
C GLY A 417 1.51 -2.14 15.44
N TYR A 418 0.68 -3.19 15.36
CA TYR A 418 0.33 -3.81 14.07
C TYR A 418 -0.71 -2.94 13.32
N MET A 419 -0.24 -1.94 12.57
CA MET A 419 -1.11 -1.05 11.79
C MET A 419 -0.72 -0.93 10.31
N PRO A 420 -0.64 -2.04 9.55
CA PRO A 420 -0.26 -1.99 8.13
C PRO A 420 -1.31 -1.31 7.23
N PHE A 421 -2.56 -1.23 7.69
CA PHE A 421 -3.65 -0.53 7.01
C PHE A 421 -3.89 0.89 7.55
N GLY A 422 -3.00 1.39 8.41
CA GLY A 422 -3.17 2.66 9.13
C GLY A 422 -4.12 2.56 10.32
N GLY A 423 -4.58 3.71 10.84
CA GLY A 423 -5.39 3.79 12.05
C GLY A 423 -6.30 5.02 12.11
N GLY A 424 -7.34 4.93 12.93
CA GLY A 424 -8.38 5.95 13.13
C GLY A 424 -9.06 6.39 11.83
N LYS A 425 -9.27 7.71 11.64
CA LYS A 425 -9.99 8.24 10.47
C LYS A 425 -9.29 7.99 9.13
N SER A 426 -7.97 7.78 9.13
CA SER A 426 -7.18 7.50 7.92
C SER A 426 -6.87 6.01 7.72
N ILE A 427 -7.64 5.12 8.36
CA ILE A 427 -7.51 3.67 8.12
C ILE A 427 -8.02 3.31 6.72
N CYS A 428 -7.35 2.38 6.04
CA CYS A 428 -7.75 1.92 4.71
C CYS A 428 -9.21 1.41 4.74
N PRO A 429 -10.14 1.99 3.95
CA PRO A 429 -11.52 1.53 3.91
C PRO A 429 -11.64 0.15 3.29
N GLY A 430 -10.82 -0.16 2.27
CA GLY A 430 -10.83 -1.44 1.55
C GLY A 430 -10.06 -2.58 2.23
N ARG A 431 -9.58 -2.41 3.48
CA ARG A 431 -8.72 -3.41 4.15
C ARG A 431 -9.33 -4.81 4.25
N PHE A 432 -10.66 -4.91 4.41
CA PHE A 432 -11.34 -6.21 4.49
C PHE A 432 -11.36 -6.89 3.13
N PHE A 433 -11.73 -6.16 2.08
CA PHE A 433 -11.67 -6.66 0.72
C PHE A 433 -10.25 -7.05 0.31
N ALA A 434 -9.25 -6.19 0.56
CA ALA A 434 -7.85 -6.49 0.26
C ALA A 434 -7.34 -7.77 0.95
N ARG A 435 -7.78 -8.05 2.18
CA ARG A 435 -7.44 -9.31 2.86
C ARG A 435 -8.03 -10.51 2.16
N TYR A 436 -9.30 -10.45 1.77
CA TYR A 436 -9.91 -11.52 0.97
C TYR A 436 -9.19 -11.68 -0.37
N GLU A 437 -8.87 -10.59 -1.07
CA GLU A 437 -8.15 -10.66 -2.34
C GLU A 437 -6.80 -11.36 -2.19
N ILE A 438 -6.00 -10.95 -1.21
CA ILE A 438 -4.68 -11.55 -0.95
C ILE A 438 -4.84 -13.01 -0.51
N LYS A 439 -5.72 -13.29 0.45
CA LYS A 439 -5.92 -14.63 1.03
C LYS A 439 -6.43 -15.61 -0.01
N THR A 440 -7.46 -15.25 -0.77
CA THR A 440 -8.01 -16.05 -1.87
C THR A 440 -6.97 -16.27 -2.97
N CYS A 441 -6.30 -15.22 -3.43
CA CYS A 441 -5.31 -15.34 -4.49
C CYS A 441 -4.17 -16.28 -4.07
N VAL A 442 -3.60 -16.08 -2.87
CA VAL A 442 -2.53 -16.94 -2.34
C VAL A 442 -3.02 -18.38 -2.15
N ALA A 443 -4.22 -18.58 -1.58
CA ALA A 443 -4.80 -19.91 -1.41
C ALA A 443 -4.95 -20.66 -2.75
N MET A 444 -5.54 -20.02 -3.76
CA MET A 444 -5.72 -20.62 -5.08
C MET A 444 -4.37 -20.94 -5.73
N LEU A 445 -3.42 -20.01 -5.68
CA LEU A 445 -2.10 -20.20 -6.27
C LEU A 445 -1.31 -21.33 -5.57
N LEU A 446 -1.45 -21.51 -4.26
CA LEU A 446 -0.85 -22.65 -3.54
C LEU A 446 -1.58 -23.97 -3.80
N ARG A 447 -2.91 -23.92 -3.95
CA ARG A 447 -3.77 -25.10 -4.14
C ARG A 447 -3.62 -25.73 -5.50
N TYR A 448 -3.56 -24.93 -6.57
CA TYR A 448 -3.62 -25.43 -7.94
C TYR A 448 -2.26 -25.56 -8.63
N MET A 449 -1.17 -25.10 -8.01
CA MET A 449 0.14 -25.05 -8.67
C MET A 449 1.26 -25.62 -7.82
N GLU A 450 2.33 -26.00 -8.52
CA GLU A 450 3.62 -26.39 -7.96
C GLU A 450 4.67 -25.37 -8.39
N TYR A 451 5.68 -25.17 -7.53
CA TYR A 451 6.71 -24.15 -7.71
C TYR A 451 8.09 -24.75 -7.50
N GLN A 452 9.07 -24.30 -8.29
CA GLN A 452 10.48 -24.43 -7.97
C GLN A 452 11.14 -23.07 -8.12
N PHE A 453 11.88 -22.66 -7.11
CA PHE A 453 12.67 -21.44 -7.14
C PHE A 453 14.03 -21.74 -7.75
N LYS A 454 14.56 -20.80 -8.55
CA LYS A 454 15.94 -20.92 -9.04
C LYS A 454 16.97 -20.64 -7.93
N ASP A 455 16.64 -19.74 -7.01
CA ASP A 455 17.40 -19.49 -5.78
C ASP A 455 16.44 -19.11 -4.63
N MET A 456 16.50 -19.84 -3.52
CA MET A 456 15.69 -19.66 -2.31
C MET A 456 16.47 -18.97 -1.17
N LYS A 457 17.79 -18.83 -1.31
CA LYS A 457 18.65 -18.45 -0.19
C LYS A 457 18.55 -16.96 0.11
N ALA A 458 18.55 -16.12 -0.92
CA ALA A 458 18.47 -14.67 -0.77
C ALA A 458 17.01 -14.18 -0.68
N VAL A 459 16.71 -13.40 0.35
CA VAL A 459 15.47 -12.62 0.41
C VAL A 459 15.69 -11.32 -0.38
N PRO A 460 14.90 -11.02 -1.43
CA PRO A 460 15.04 -9.76 -2.16
C PRO A 460 14.76 -8.59 -1.21
N LYS A 461 15.38 -7.43 -1.46
CA LYS A 461 15.09 -6.26 -0.64
C LYS A 461 13.82 -5.61 -1.14
N GLN A 462 13.14 -4.84 -0.30
CA GLN A 462 12.08 -3.98 -0.78
C GLN A 462 12.65 -2.85 -1.65
N LYS A 463 11.94 -2.48 -2.71
CA LYS A 463 12.24 -1.31 -3.53
C LYS A 463 12.20 -0.06 -2.65
N LEU A 464 13.37 0.44 -2.27
CA LEU A 464 13.52 1.47 -1.24
C LEU A 464 12.73 2.75 -1.54
N THR A 465 12.52 3.09 -2.82
CA THR A 465 11.74 4.27 -3.20
C THR A 465 10.24 4.13 -2.93
N ARG A 466 9.75 2.90 -2.71
CA ARG A 466 8.33 2.59 -2.42
C ARG A 466 8.03 2.33 -0.95
N VAL A 467 9.04 2.03 -0.13
CA VAL A 467 8.86 1.85 1.32
C VAL A 467 8.33 3.15 1.94
N GLY A 468 7.35 3.09 2.85
CA GLY A 468 6.68 4.30 3.37
C GLY A 468 5.31 4.57 2.74
N PHE A 469 5.01 4.03 1.56
CA PHE A 469 3.73 4.24 0.86
C PHE A 469 2.72 3.10 1.02
N GLY A 470 3.04 2.11 1.87
CA GLY A 470 2.27 0.88 2.04
C GLY A 470 3.18 -0.34 1.91
N ILE A 471 2.84 -1.26 1.01
CA ILE A 471 3.62 -2.48 0.75
C ILE A 471 4.50 -2.23 -0.48
N ALA A 472 5.81 -2.16 -0.28
CA ALA A 472 6.74 -1.97 -1.37
C ALA A 472 7.01 -3.29 -2.11
N PRO A 473 7.04 -3.31 -3.46
CA PRO A 473 7.46 -4.48 -4.23
C PRO A 473 8.94 -4.81 -3.96
N PRO A 474 9.44 -5.99 -4.36
CA PRO A 474 10.86 -6.29 -4.30
C PRO A 474 11.66 -5.36 -5.24
N ASP A 475 12.95 -5.19 -4.98
CA ASP A 475 13.86 -4.39 -5.79
C ASP A 475 14.23 -5.08 -7.12
N HIS A 476 14.09 -6.39 -7.19
CA HIS A 476 14.17 -7.21 -8.39
C HIS A 476 13.16 -8.35 -8.31
N ASP A 477 12.74 -8.88 -9.46
CA ASP A 477 11.85 -10.04 -9.49
C ASP A 477 12.62 -11.32 -9.12
N VAL A 478 11.91 -12.29 -8.52
CA VAL A 478 12.46 -13.59 -8.10
C VAL A 478 12.13 -14.63 -9.16
N PRO A 479 13.14 -15.21 -9.86
CA PRO A 479 12.89 -16.22 -10.88
C PRO A 479 12.34 -17.52 -10.29
N ILE A 480 11.20 -17.95 -10.81
CA ILE A 480 10.57 -19.23 -10.49
C ILE A 480 10.32 -20.03 -11.77
N VAL A 481 10.09 -21.33 -11.59
CA VAL A 481 9.31 -22.12 -12.52
C VAL A 481 8.06 -22.63 -11.82
N TYR A 482 6.94 -22.66 -12.52
CA TYR A 482 5.67 -23.19 -12.00
C TYR A 482 5.01 -24.13 -13.00
N ARG A 483 4.08 -24.95 -12.52
CA ARG A 483 3.15 -25.70 -13.34
C ARG A 483 1.84 -25.92 -12.59
N TYR A 484 0.76 -26.17 -13.33
CA TYR A 484 -0.49 -26.61 -12.71
C TYR A 484 -0.33 -28.03 -12.14
N ARG A 485 -0.95 -28.31 -10.99
CA ARG A 485 -1.00 -29.64 -10.42
C ARG A 485 -1.78 -30.57 -11.34
N VAL A 486 -1.28 -31.78 -11.49
CA VAL A 486 -2.01 -32.86 -12.16
C VAL A 486 -2.95 -33.45 -11.12
N CYS A 487 -4.26 -33.39 -11.36
CA CYS A 487 -5.21 -34.12 -10.52
C CYS A 487 -4.97 -35.61 -10.71
N SER A 488 -4.45 -36.29 -9.68
CA SER A 488 -4.61 -37.73 -9.57
C SER A 488 -6.07 -37.98 -9.20
N HIS A 489 -6.83 -38.53 -10.15
CA HIS A 489 -8.23 -38.95 -9.96
C HIS A 489 -8.42 -39.92 -8.80
#